data_AF-A0A2E2NWE6-F1
#
_entry.id   AF-A0A2E2NWE6-F1
#
_cell.length_a   1.000
_cell.length_b   1.000
_cell.length_c   1.000
_cell.angle_alpha   90.00
_cell.angle_beta   90.00
_cell.angle_gamma   90.00
#
_symmetry.space_group_name_H-M   'P 1'
#
loop_
_entity.id
_entity.type
_entity.pdbx_description
1 polymer ?
#
loop_
_entity_poly.entity_id
_entity_poly.type
_entity_poly.pdbx_seq_one_letter_code
_entity_poly.pdbx_strand_id
1 'polypeptide(L)'
;MRKIILLLLTSITCSLSYSQDSIELRNQIQKSFAEEQLIGKELNELVEQLSSYDTEVAWADEPPGKLNGLFFFINDQLYIEVELVDIPKKSQLNMERTWEIDEVKSSKVHSIKIFYNNKLFEELK
;
A
#
# COMPACT_ATOMS: atom_id res chain seq x y z
N MET A 1 39.78 7.36 21.18
CA MET A 1 39.27 7.56 19.80
C MET A 1 38.91 6.26 19.05
N ARG A 2 38.42 5.20 19.73
CA ARG A 2 38.03 3.93 19.06
C ARG A 2 36.52 3.66 18.99
N LYS A 3 35.69 4.36 19.78
CA LYS A 3 34.23 4.13 19.83
C LYS A 3 33.43 4.85 18.72
N ILE A 4 33.92 5.97 18.20
CA ILE A 4 33.21 6.78 17.19
C ILE A 4 33.19 6.10 15.81
N ILE A 5 34.30 5.44 15.43
CA ILE A 5 34.42 4.74 14.14
C ILE A 5 33.49 3.53 14.07
N LEU A 6 33.31 2.80 15.19
CA LEU A 6 32.45 1.62 15.22
C LEU A 6 30.96 1.98 15.02
N LEU A 7 30.51 3.08 15.63
CA LEU A 7 29.13 3.58 15.50
C LEU A 7 28.79 3.99 14.07
N LEU A 8 29.71 4.69 13.40
CA LEU A 8 29.55 5.11 12.00
C LEU A 8 29.49 3.91 11.05
N LEU A 9 30.35 2.90 11.25
CA LEU A 9 30.32 1.68 10.45
C LEU A 9 29.02 0.90 10.64
N THR A 10 28.54 0.77 11.88
CA THR A 10 27.27 0.08 12.15
C THR A 10 26.06 0.81 11.57
N SER A 11 26.01 2.14 11.62
CA SER A 11 24.89 2.89 11.05
C SER A 11 24.89 2.84 9.52
N ILE A 12 26.06 2.92 8.88
CA ILE A 12 26.20 2.80 7.41
C ILE A 12 25.76 1.42 6.93
N THR A 13 26.18 0.34 7.62
CA THR A 13 25.77 -1.02 7.22
C THR A 13 24.28 -1.24 7.41
N CYS A 14 23.69 -0.69 8.47
CA CYS A 14 22.25 -0.83 8.74
C CYS A 14 21.40 -0.09 7.69
N SER A 15 21.82 1.12 7.28
CA SER A 15 21.17 1.86 6.19
C SER A 15 21.31 1.16 4.83
N LEU A 16 22.46 0.53 4.56
CA LEU A 16 22.68 -0.21 3.31
C LEU A 16 21.84 -1.48 3.26
N SER A 17 21.74 -2.23 4.36
CA SER A 17 20.88 -3.42 4.46
C SER A 17 19.41 -3.06 4.33
N TYR A 18 18.94 -2.01 5.01
CA TYR A 18 17.56 -1.53 4.87
C TYR A 18 17.23 -1.12 3.43
N SER A 19 18.16 -0.46 2.74
CA SER A 19 17.99 -0.11 1.32
C SER A 19 18.02 -1.33 0.40
N GLN A 20 18.73 -2.40 0.74
CA GLN A 20 18.75 -3.63 -0.06
C GLN A 20 17.45 -4.42 0.11
N ASP A 21 16.95 -4.52 1.34
CA ASP A 21 15.70 -5.21 1.66
C ASP A 21 14.50 -4.53 0.98
N SER A 22 14.47 -3.19 0.94
CA SER A 22 13.39 -2.46 0.28
C SER A 22 13.43 -2.55 -1.26
N ILE A 23 14.62 -2.61 -1.87
CA ILE A 23 14.78 -2.86 -3.31
C ILE A 23 14.34 -4.28 -3.68
N GLU A 24 14.66 -5.28 -2.86
CA GLU A 24 14.25 -6.66 -3.09
C GLU A 24 12.73 -6.81 -3.01
N LEU A 25 12.09 -6.25 -1.98
CA LEU A 25 10.63 -6.21 -1.85
C LEU A 25 9.97 -5.50 -3.04
N ARG A 26 10.52 -4.36 -3.45
CA ARG A 26 10.09 -3.64 -4.66
C ARG A 26 10.11 -4.54 -5.90
N ASN A 27 11.19 -5.27 -6.12
CA ASN A 27 11.33 -6.15 -7.29
C ASN A 27 10.38 -7.35 -7.21
N GLN A 28 10.17 -7.92 -6.01
CA GLN A 28 9.23 -9.01 -5.80
C GLN A 28 7.78 -8.57 -6.08
N ILE A 29 7.39 -7.39 -5.59
CA ILE A 29 6.07 -6.82 -5.79
C ILE A 29 5.87 -6.45 -7.26
N GLN A 30 6.83 -5.76 -7.89
CA GLN A 30 6.72 -5.43 -9.30
C GLN A 30 6.65 -6.67 -10.23
N LYS A 31 7.25 -7.79 -9.81
CA LYS A 31 7.16 -9.08 -10.53
C LYS A 31 5.84 -9.81 -10.29
N SER A 32 5.31 -9.74 -9.06
CA SER A 32 4.08 -10.44 -8.65
C SER A 32 2.83 -9.70 -9.15
N PHE A 33 2.88 -8.36 -9.10
CA PHE A 33 1.86 -7.46 -9.60
C PHE A 33 2.22 -6.99 -11.01
N ALA A 34 2.08 -7.87 -12.00
CA ALA A 34 1.89 -7.37 -13.36
C ALA A 34 0.57 -6.62 -13.37
N GLU A 35 0.62 -5.28 -13.30
CA GLU A 35 -0.53 -4.37 -13.07
C GLU A 35 -1.74 -4.70 -13.96
N GLU A 36 -1.52 -5.21 -15.17
CA GLU A 36 -2.56 -5.60 -16.12
C GLU A 36 -3.37 -6.85 -15.74
N GLN A 37 -2.84 -7.76 -14.91
CA GLN A 37 -3.52 -9.03 -14.59
C GLN A 37 -4.66 -8.88 -13.58
N LEU A 38 -4.63 -7.83 -12.76
CA LEU A 38 -5.61 -7.59 -11.69
C LEU A 38 -6.69 -6.58 -12.06
N ILE A 39 -6.52 -5.82 -13.14
CA ILE A 39 -7.54 -4.90 -13.62
C ILE A 39 -8.80 -5.70 -14.01
N GLY A 40 -9.95 -5.30 -13.48
CA GLY A 40 -11.25 -5.95 -13.67
C GLY A 40 -11.50 -7.15 -12.76
N LYS A 41 -10.51 -7.60 -11.98
CA LYS A 41 -10.66 -8.64 -10.96
C LYS A 41 -11.28 -8.09 -9.69
N GLU A 42 -11.78 -8.99 -8.85
CA GLU A 42 -12.28 -8.61 -7.52
C GLU A 42 -11.11 -8.20 -6.62
N LEU A 43 -11.33 -7.18 -5.79
CA LEU A 43 -10.36 -6.71 -4.81
C LEU A 43 -9.85 -7.85 -3.89
N ASN A 44 -10.68 -8.85 -3.62
CA ASN A 44 -10.29 -10.02 -2.83
C ASN A 44 -9.04 -10.73 -3.40
N GLU A 45 -8.89 -10.82 -4.72
CA GLU A 45 -7.71 -11.45 -5.36
C GLU A 45 -6.43 -10.66 -5.05
N LEU A 46 -6.51 -9.33 -5.03
CA LEU A 46 -5.40 -8.46 -4.65
C LEU A 46 -5.07 -8.59 -3.15
N VAL A 47 -6.10 -8.62 -2.30
CA VAL A 47 -5.93 -8.80 -0.84
C VAL A 47 -5.25 -10.14 -0.53
N GLU A 48 -5.62 -11.22 -1.21
CA GLU A 48 -4.98 -12.53 -1.06
C GLU A 48 -3.49 -12.49 -1.45
N GLN A 49 -3.12 -11.80 -2.53
CA GLN A 49 -1.72 -11.63 -2.91
C GLN A 49 -0.93 -10.78 -1.92
N LEU A 50 -1.59 -9.81 -1.29
CA LEU A 50 -0.97 -8.95 -0.29
C LEU A 50 -0.91 -9.57 1.11
N SER A 51 -1.64 -10.67 1.35
CA SER A 51 -1.73 -11.32 2.67
C SER A 51 -0.39 -11.82 3.23
N SER A 52 0.62 -12.04 2.36
CA SER A 52 1.98 -12.40 2.78
C SER A 52 2.80 -11.22 3.30
N TYR A 53 2.30 -10.00 3.16
CA TYR A 53 2.94 -8.77 3.61
C TYR A 53 2.15 -8.19 4.78
N ASP A 54 2.84 -7.54 5.72
CA ASP A 54 2.20 -6.77 6.77
C ASP A 54 1.65 -5.48 6.14
N THR A 55 0.35 -5.42 5.89
CA THR A 55 -0.28 -4.34 5.12
C THR A 55 -1.28 -3.56 5.95
N GLU A 56 -1.08 -2.24 6.02
CA GLU A 56 -2.07 -1.32 6.57
C GLU A 56 -2.96 -0.79 5.43
N VAL A 57 -4.25 -0.58 5.73
CA VAL A 57 -5.23 -0.11 4.73
C VAL A 57 -5.72 1.29 5.11
N ALA A 58 -5.68 2.22 4.16
CA ALA A 58 -6.36 3.51 4.27
C ALA A 58 -7.36 3.70 3.13
N TRP A 59 -8.41 4.48 3.39
CA TRP A 59 -9.53 4.66 2.47
C TRP A 59 -9.42 5.97 1.69
N ALA A 60 -9.63 5.91 0.37
CA ALA A 60 -9.67 7.08 -0.50
C ALA A 60 -11.13 7.52 -0.71
N ASP A 61 -11.66 8.25 0.27
CA ASP A 61 -13.00 8.83 0.24
C ASP A 61 -13.00 10.24 -0.34
N GLU A 62 -13.62 10.44 -1.52
CA GLU A 62 -13.76 11.78 -2.08
C GLU A 62 -15.09 11.93 -2.87
N PRO A 63 -16.02 12.80 -2.42
CA PRO A 63 -16.11 13.52 -1.12
C PRO A 63 -16.26 12.57 0.10
N PRO A 64 -16.17 13.07 1.35
CA PRO A 64 -16.28 12.25 2.56
C PRO A 64 -17.49 11.31 2.55
N GLY A 65 -17.26 10.01 2.79
CA GLY A 65 -18.30 8.98 2.74
C GLY A 65 -18.59 8.42 1.34
N LYS A 66 -17.88 8.87 0.30
CA LYS A 66 -17.93 8.29 -1.05
C LYS A 66 -16.59 7.63 -1.40
N LEU A 67 -16.53 6.32 -1.24
CA LEU A 67 -15.35 5.54 -1.58
C LEU A 67 -15.08 5.57 -3.09
N ASN A 68 -13.84 5.90 -3.44
CA ASN A 68 -13.30 5.77 -4.79
C ASN A 68 -12.20 4.70 -4.87
N GLY A 69 -11.53 4.41 -3.76
CA GLY A 69 -10.42 3.47 -3.74
C GLY A 69 -9.84 3.27 -2.35
N LEU A 70 -8.70 2.60 -2.28
CA LEU A 70 -7.94 2.41 -1.06
C LEU A 70 -6.44 2.40 -1.33
N PHE A 71 -5.68 2.61 -0.26
CA PHE A 71 -4.24 2.49 -0.22
C PHE A 71 -3.87 1.28 0.62
N PHE A 72 -2.99 0.42 0.10
CA PHE A 72 -2.29 -0.61 0.85
C PHE A 72 -0.87 -0.13 1.15
N PHE A 73 -0.57 0.13 2.41
CA PHE A 73 0.78 0.46 2.88
C PHE A 73 1.48 -0.83 3.26
N ILE A 74 2.53 -1.17 2.52
CA ILE A 74 3.31 -2.41 2.72
C ILE A 74 4.48 -2.15 3.67
N ASN A 75 5.06 -0.95 3.59
CA ASN A 75 6.03 -0.42 4.54
C ASN A 75 6.14 1.10 4.35
N ASP A 76 7.04 1.73 5.11
CA ASP A 76 7.30 3.18 5.06
C ASP A 76 7.69 3.71 3.67
N GLN A 77 8.11 2.82 2.77
CA GLN A 77 8.64 3.14 1.46
C GLN A 77 7.77 2.64 0.29
N LEU A 78 6.72 1.89 0.55
CA LEU A 78 5.94 1.24 -0.49
C LEU A 78 4.47 1.23 -0.14
N TYR A 79 3.69 1.83 -1.04
CA TYR A 79 2.25 1.75 -0.97
C TYR A 79 1.65 1.55 -2.36
N ILE A 80 0.47 0.95 -2.38
CA ILE A 80 -0.29 0.65 -3.59
C ILE A 80 -1.60 1.40 -3.49
N GLU A 81 -1.87 2.27 -4.47
CA GLU A 81 -3.18 2.89 -4.64
C GLU A 81 -4.03 2.03 -5.57
N VAL A 82 -5.27 1.80 -5.17
CA VAL A 82 -6.23 0.97 -5.90
C VAL A 82 -7.52 1.75 -6.06
N GLU A 83 -7.90 2.04 -7.30
CA GLU A 83 -9.21 2.60 -7.60
C GLU A 83 -10.20 1.47 -7.82
N LEU A 84 -11.41 1.62 -7.28
CA LEU A 84 -12.46 0.61 -7.31
C LEU A 84 -13.68 1.07 -8.11
N VAL A 85 -14.29 0.12 -8.81
CA VAL A 85 -15.62 0.26 -9.41
C VAL A 85 -16.57 -0.79 -8.82
N ASP A 86 -17.87 -0.62 -9.07
CA ASP A 86 -18.92 -1.53 -8.60
C ASP A 86 -18.99 -1.68 -7.06
N ILE A 87 -18.65 -0.62 -6.30
CA ILE A 87 -18.64 -0.64 -4.83
C ILE A 87 -20.07 -0.89 -4.27
N PRO A 88 -20.31 -2.01 -3.54
CA PRO A 88 -21.66 -2.49 -3.19
C PRO A 88 -22.53 -1.54 -2.34
N LYS A 89 -21.98 -0.46 -1.79
CA LYS A 89 -22.70 0.51 -0.93
C LYS A 89 -22.36 1.97 -1.21
N LYS A 90 -21.88 2.29 -2.42
CA LYS A 90 -21.43 3.65 -2.81
C LYS A 90 -22.49 4.76 -2.65
N SER A 91 -23.78 4.39 -2.59
CA SER A 91 -24.90 5.33 -2.55
C SER A 91 -25.22 5.92 -1.17
N GLN A 92 -24.61 5.42 -0.09
CA GLN A 92 -24.86 5.91 1.28
C GLN A 92 -23.80 6.92 1.70
N LEU A 93 -23.98 8.18 1.29
CA LEU A 93 -23.16 9.29 1.78
C LEU A 93 -23.33 9.41 3.30
N ASN A 94 -22.29 9.07 4.04
CA ASN A 94 -22.22 9.24 5.49
C ASN A 94 -20.82 9.73 5.86
N MET A 95 -20.74 10.92 6.44
CA MET A 95 -19.49 11.61 6.78
C MET A 95 -18.74 10.96 7.95
N GLU A 96 -19.43 10.14 8.75
CA GLU A 96 -18.86 9.38 9.88
C GLU A 96 -18.61 7.91 9.50
N ARG A 97 -18.73 7.57 8.21
CA ARG A 97 -18.57 6.19 7.75
C ARG A 97 -17.13 5.74 7.89
N THR A 98 -16.94 4.57 8.49
CA THR A 98 -15.70 3.79 8.39
C THR A 98 -15.97 2.61 7.47
N TRP A 99 -15.04 2.32 6.57
CA TRP A 99 -15.13 1.17 5.66
C TRP A 99 -14.39 -0.03 6.25
N GLU A 100 -14.94 -1.21 6.00
CA GLU A 100 -14.27 -2.48 6.25
C GLU A 100 -13.95 -3.17 4.92
N ILE A 101 -12.80 -3.86 4.84
CA ILE A 101 -12.38 -4.55 3.61
C ILE A 101 -13.41 -5.57 3.13
N ASP A 102 -14.09 -6.24 4.07
CA ASP A 102 -15.13 -7.23 3.77
C ASP A 102 -16.35 -6.64 3.06
N GLU A 103 -16.62 -5.34 3.21
CA GLU A 103 -17.71 -4.66 2.52
C GLU A 103 -17.41 -4.36 1.06
N VAL A 104 -16.12 -4.32 0.70
CA VAL A 104 -15.65 -3.84 -0.60
C VAL A 104 -14.84 -4.88 -1.38
N LYS A 105 -14.56 -6.05 -0.79
CA LYS A 105 -13.76 -7.12 -1.41
C LYS A 105 -14.29 -7.64 -2.75
N SER A 106 -15.59 -7.56 -2.98
CA SER A 106 -16.22 -7.93 -4.26
C SER A 106 -16.24 -6.79 -5.28
N SER A 107 -15.76 -5.59 -4.91
CA SER A 107 -15.61 -4.47 -5.85
C SER A 107 -14.51 -4.81 -6.84
N LYS A 108 -14.64 -4.32 -8.07
CA LYS A 108 -13.62 -4.58 -9.09
C LYS A 108 -12.53 -3.54 -9.04
N VAL A 109 -11.31 -4.00 -9.24
CA VAL A 109 -10.13 -3.14 -9.43
C VAL A 109 -10.25 -2.44 -10.78
N HIS A 110 -10.25 -1.11 -10.76
CA HIS A 110 -10.23 -0.28 -11.97
C HIS A 110 -8.81 0.05 -12.40
N SER A 111 -7.99 0.46 -11.45
CA SER A 111 -6.58 0.78 -11.66
C SER A 111 -5.76 0.45 -10.42
N ILE A 112 -4.48 0.18 -10.63
CA ILE A 112 -3.48 -0.05 -9.60
C ILE A 112 -2.31 0.86 -9.92
N LYS A 113 -1.83 1.62 -8.93
CA LYS A 113 -0.60 2.41 -9.04
C LYS A 113 0.30 2.04 -7.88
N ILE A 114 1.54 1.66 -8.18
CA ILE A 114 2.53 1.30 -7.18
C ILE A 114 3.49 2.47 -6.97
N PHE A 115 3.59 2.92 -5.72
CA PHE A 115 4.42 4.05 -5.36
C PHE A 115 5.58 3.62 -4.46
N TYR A 116 6.77 4.09 -4.81
CA TYR A 116 7.98 3.89 -4.03
C TYR A 116 8.39 5.23 -3.44
N ASN A 117 8.29 5.32 -2.13
CA ASN A 117 8.64 6.51 -1.39
C ASN A 117 9.98 6.34 -0.69
N ASN A 118 10.87 7.31 -0.88
CA ASN A 118 12.01 7.43 0.03
C ASN A 118 11.74 8.48 1.13
N LYS A 119 10.60 9.22 1.13
CA LYS A 119 10.39 10.38 2.03
C LYS A 119 8.97 10.81 2.49
N LEU A 120 7.82 10.36 1.97
CA LEU A 120 6.50 10.96 2.38
C LEU A 120 5.86 10.46 3.69
N PHE A 121 6.42 9.49 4.43
CA PHE A 121 5.75 8.99 5.64
C PHE A 121 5.58 10.05 6.75
N GLU A 122 6.30 11.17 6.67
CA GLU A 122 6.23 12.29 7.62
C GLU A 122 5.11 13.31 7.33
N GLU A 123 4.50 13.31 6.13
CA GLU A 123 3.53 14.34 5.75
C GLU A 123 2.06 13.92 5.93
N LEU A 124 1.80 12.65 6.26
CA LEU A 124 0.45 12.07 6.37
C LEU A 124 0.08 11.62 7.80
N LYS A 125 0.89 11.97 8.82
CA LYS A 125 0.65 11.68 10.24
C LYS A 125 0.34 12.96 11.02
#